data_AF-A0A1D1YIF6-F1
#
_entry.id   AF-A0A1D1YIF6-F1
#
_cell.length_a   1.000
_cell.length_b   1.000
_cell.length_c   1.000
_cell.angle_alpha   90.00
_cell.angle_beta   90.00
_cell.angle_gamma   90.00
#
_symmetry.space_group_name_H-M   'P 1'
#
loop_
_entity.id
_entity.type
_entity.pdbx_description
1 polymer ?
#
loop_
_entity_poly.entity_id
_entity_poly.type
_entity_poly.pdbx_seq_one_letter_code
_entity_poly.pdbx_strand_id
1 'polypeptide(L)'
;FNKDIYQNMGEYKLFCMGNPLLDIQVNGDESLLNKYGLEANASILAEEKHKPLFEELVQDYTPAYVAGGAAQNAARGAQYLLPPQSTVYVGCVGNDQFAVKLRQAAEKDGLRVEYMVVNDVPTGTCAAIITGQNRSLVANLSAAEKYHVSDIKTPEKWKWVVNADYFYIGGFFLTVSVESILEVAKYAAEHNKPFTLNISAAFLCQFFKDQLDSVLPYCDILFGNETEAEAYATNHNWDTKDIKQIALHISKLPKVNSKRERIVVITQGENATLVAYSNGTVNEYPVTLIDKKDIVDTNGAGDAFVGGFLSQYVQDKTIDESVAAAHWLARKSIQLVGPAYPEEKLTYPPL
;
A
#
# COMPACT_ATOMS: atom_id res chain seq x y z
N PHE A 1 10.69 16.37 35.05
CA PHE A 1 10.58 16.33 33.58
C PHE A 1 11.99 16.33 33.01
N ASN A 2 12.54 15.14 32.76
CA ASN A 2 13.96 14.95 32.47
C ASN A 2 14.17 14.97 30.95
N LYS A 3 15.02 15.88 30.46
CA LYS A 3 15.26 16.13 29.03
C LYS A 3 16.20 15.11 28.35
N ASP A 4 16.67 14.10 29.10
CA ASP A 4 17.76 13.21 28.65
C ASP A 4 17.33 11.77 28.30
N ILE A 5 16.03 11.48 28.12
CA ILE A 5 15.55 10.11 27.76
C ILE A 5 15.55 9.87 26.23
N TYR A 6 15.82 10.88 25.40
CA TYR A 6 15.69 10.79 23.94
C TYR A 6 17.01 10.74 23.17
N GLN A 7 18.16 10.61 23.84
CA GLN A 7 19.47 10.68 23.18
C GLN A 7 19.94 9.40 22.44
N ASN A 8 19.03 8.47 22.08
CA ASN A 8 19.41 7.33 21.21
C ASN A 8 18.27 6.72 20.37
N MET A 9 17.24 7.50 19.97
CA MET A 9 16.22 7.00 19.03
C MET A 9 16.55 7.41 17.60
N GLY A 10 17.22 6.51 16.88
CA GLY A 10 17.50 6.66 15.45
C GLY A 10 17.31 5.33 14.72
N GLU A 11 16.13 4.74 14.84
CA GLU A 11 15.69 3.50 14.17
C GLU A 11 14.19 3.71 13.89
N TYR A 12 13.67 3.29 12.72
CA TYR A 12 12.33 3.56 12.16
C TYR A 12 12.15 4.88 11.37
N LYS A 13 12.95 5.06 10.30
CA LYS A 13 12.85 6.20 9.39
C LYS A 13 11.59 6.23 8.52
N LEU A 14 11.01 5.07 8.22
CA LEU A 14 9.80 4.95 7.40
C LEU A 14 8.60 4.65 8.28
N PHE A 15 7.63 5.57 8.28
CA PHE A 15 6.33 5.37 8.93
C PHE A 15 5.28 4.98 7.88
N CYS A 16 4.61 3.87 8.12
CA CYS A 16 3.55 3.36 7.27
C CYS A 16 2.20 3.26 8.03
N MET A 17 1.09 3.46 7.33
CA MET A 17 -0.25 3.31 7.91
C MET A 17 -1.24 2.73 6.90
N GLY A 18 -2.12 1.84 7.36
CA GLY A 18 -3.17 1.28 6.53
C GLY A 18 -4.05 0.24 7.23
N ASN A 19 -4.68 -0.61 6.42
CA ASN A 19 -5.56 -1.69 6.87
C ASN A 19 -4.79 -3.02 6.92
N PRO A 20 -4.42 -3.53 8.10
CA PRO A 20 -3.83 -4.86 8.22
C PRO A 20 -4.94 -5.91 8.04
N LEU A 21 -4.83 -6.73 7.00
CA LEU A 21 -5.83 -7.73 6.64
C LEU A 21 -5.17 -9.10 6.51
N LEU A 22 -5.87 -10.17 6.90
CA LEU A 22 -5.47 -11.53 6.56
C LEU A 22 -6.10 -11.95 5.23
N ASP A 23 -5.28 -12.29 4.25
CA ASP A 23 -5.73 -12.75 2.96
C ASP A 23 -6.14 -14.23 3.06
N ILE A 24 -7.34 -14.54 2.58
CA ILE A 24 -7.88 -15.89 2.38
C ILE A 24 -7.84 -16.15 0.89
N GLN A 25 -6.78 -16.83 0.44
CA GLN A 25 -6.48 -16.99 -0.96
C GLN A 25 -6.90 -18.38 -1.46
N VAL A 26 -7.65 -18.41 -2.55
CA VAL A 26 -8.12 -19.67 -3.17
C VAL A 26 -7.95 -19.64 -4.69
N ASN A 27 -7.82 -20.82 -5.30
CA ASN A 27 -8.06 -20.98 -6.72
C ASN A 27 -9.57 -21.12 -6.94
N GLY A 28 -10.17 -20.14 -7.60
CA GLY A 28 -11.60 -20.14 -7.93
C GLY A 28 -11.84 -20.30 -9.43
N ASP A 29 -13.07 -20.05 -9.84
CA ASP A 29 -13.49 -20.06 -11.24
C ASP A 29 -14.49 -18.92 -11.52
N GLU A 30 -14.91 -18.78 -12.78
CA GLU A 30 -15.92 -17.78 -13.17
C GLU A 30 -17.27 -18.00 -12.49
N SER A 31 -17.61 -19.24 -12.10
CA SER A 31 -18.87 -19.54 -11.43
C SER A 31 -18.92 -18.92 -10.03
N LEU A 32 -17.81 -19.02 -9.28
CA LEU A 32 -17.65 -18.38 -7.99
C LEU A 32 -17.71 -16.85 -8.10
N LEU A 33 -17.03 -16.27 -9.09
CA LEU A 33 -17.08 -14.82 -9.32
C LEU A 33 -18.51 -14.35 -9.64
N ASN A 34 -19.19 -15.04 -10.56
CA ASN A 34 -20.56 -14.71 -10.96
C ASN A 34 -21.55 -14.86 -9.80
N LYS A 35 -21.39 -15.87 -8.95
CA LYS A 35 -22.23 -16.12 -7.77
C LYS A 35 -22.26 -14.92 -6.82
N TYR A 36 -21.12 -14.23 -6.67
CA TYR A 36 -20.99 -13.07 -5.80
C TYR A 36 -20.98 -11.72 -6.54
N GLY A 37 -21.17 -11.73 -7.86
CA GLY A 37 -21.17 -10.51 -8.69
C GLY A 37 -19.81 -9.81 -8.71
N LEU A 38 -18.74 -10.58 -8.77
CA LEU A 38 -17.36 -10.09 -8.73
C LEU A 38 -16.78 -10.01 -10.14
N GLU A 39 -16.05 -8.93 -10.42
CA GLU A 39 -15.25 -8.81 -11.64
C GLU A 39 -13.88 -9.47 -11.44
N ALA A 40 -13.36 -10.10 -12.49
CA ALA A 40 -11.99 -10.56 -12.51
C ALA A 40 -11.04 -9.35 -12.46
N ASN A 41 -9.95 -9.44 -11.69
CA ASN A 41 -8.92 -8.40 -11.57
C ASN A 41 -9.40 -7.07 -10.97
N ALA A 42 -10.43 -7.10 -10.13
CA ALA A 42 -10.96 -5.93 -9.42
C ALA A 42 -10.77 -6.04 -7.90
N SER A 43 -10.80 -4.90 -7.23
CA SER A 43 -10.79 -4.81 -5.77
C SER A 43 -12.02 -4.06 -5.28
N ILE A 44 -12.75 -4.65 -4.31
CA ILE A 44 -13.95 -4.07 -3.71
C ILE A 44 -13.96 -4.22 -2.20
N LEU A 45 -14.80 -3.42 -1.52
CA LEU A 45 -15.18 -3.67 -0.14
C LEU A 45 -16.33 -4.68 -0.09
N ALA A 46 -16.32 -5.55 0.92
CA ALA A 46 -17.39 -6.51 1.14
C ALA A 46 -18.71 -5.79 1.48
N GLU A 47 -19.79 -6.30 0.91
CA GLU A 47 -21.17 -5.88 1.19
C GLU A 47 -21.86 -7.05 1.91
N GLU A 48 -23.10 -6.87 2.39
CA GLU A 48 -23.86 -7.95 3.03
C GLU A 48 -23.95 -9.21 2.16
N LYS A 49 -24.13 -9.06 0.84
CA LYS A 49 -24.17 -10.18 -0.12
C LYS A 49 -22.84 -10.95 -0.21
N HIS A 50 -21.73 -10.32 0.15
CA HIS A 50 -20.38 -10.92 0.10
C HIS A 50 -20.02 -11.64 1.41
N LYS A 51 -20.73 -11.45 2.53
CA LYS A 51 -20.39 -12.11 3.79
C LYS A 51 -20.33 -13.64 3.69
N PRO A 52 -21.27 -14.34 3.02
CA PRO A 52 -21.20 -15.79 2.86
C PRO A 52 -19.98 -16.29 2.07
N LEU A 53 -19.35 -15.42 1.25
CA LEU A 53 -18.16 -15.80 0.47
C LEU A 53 -17.05 -16.32 1.39
N PHE A 54 -16.75 -15.60 2.47
CA PHE A 54 -15.63 -15.94 3.35
C PHE A 54 -15.83 -17.29 4.04
N GLU A 55 -17.06 -17.64 4.40
CA GLU A 55 -17.38 -18.96 4.98
C GLU A 55 -17.23 -20.05 3.93
N GLU A 56 -17.74 -19.84 2.71
CA GLU A 56 -17.62 -20.76 1.58
C GLU A 56 -16.16 -21.02 1.20
N LEU A 57 -15.32 -19.98 1.15
CA LEU A 57 -13.89 -20.14 0.86
C LEU A 57 -13.17 -21.00 1.90
N VAL A 58 -13.63 -21.01 3.15
CA VAL A 58 -13.02 -21.80 4.23
C VAL A 58 -13.57 -23.23 4.25
N GLN A 59 -14.84 -23.43 3.88
CA GLN A 59 -15.51 -24.74 3.93
C GLN A 59 -15.30 -25.57 2.67
N ASP A 60 -15.42 -24.94 1.50
CA ASP A 60 -15.52 -25.65 0.22
C ASP A 60 -14.21 -25.64 -0.59
N TYR A 61 -13.24 -24.83 -0.16
CA TYR A 61 -11.93 -24.70 -0.80
C TYR A 61 -10.78 -25.06 0.15
N THR A 62 -9.56 -25.10 -0.37
CA THR A 62 -8.33 -25.22 0.43
C THR A 62 -7.62 -23.87 0.44
N PRO A 63 -7.95 -22.94 1.37
CA PRO A 63 -7.38 -21.62 1.36
C PRO A 63 -5.94 -21.60 1.87
N ALA A 64 -5.12 -20.77 1.22
CA ALA A 64 -3.88 -20.28 1.81
C ALA A 64 -4.19 -19.02 2.64
N TYR A 65 -3.64 -18.96 3.86
CA TYR A 65 -3.75 -17.78 4.70
C TYR A 65 -2.44 -17.00 4.65
N VAL A 66 -2.49 -15.78 4.14
CA VAL A 66 -1.30 -14.94 3.92
C VAL A 66 -1.50 -13.62 4.64
N ALA A 67 -0.45 -13.11 5.28
CA ALA A 67 -0.50 -11.77 5.85
C ALA A 67 -0.57 -10.75 4.71
N GLY A 68 -1.63 -9.95 4.70
CA GLY A 68 -1.94 -9.00 3.65
C GLY A 68 -2.14 -7.58 4.16
N GLY A 69 -2.97 -6.84 3.43
CA GLY A 69 -3.15 -5.39 3.58
C GLY A 69 -2.11 -4.62 2.77
N ALA A 70 -2.56 -3.90 1.74
CA ALA A 70 -1.68 -3.29 0.74
C ALA A 70 -0.54 -2.43 1.34
N ALA A 71 -0.87 -1.55 2.28
CA ALA A 71 0.14 -0.70 2.93
C ALA A 71 1.12 -1.50 3.79
N GLN A 72 0.65 -2.57 4.44
CA GLN A 72 1.49 -3.46 5.23
C GLN A 72 2.41 -4.28 4.33
N ASN A 73 1.92 -4.76 3.19
CA ASN A 73 2.71 -5.47 2.19
C ASN A 73 3.86 -4.60 1.69
N ALA A 74 3.58 -3.34 1.31
CA ALA A 74 4.61 -2.39 0.90
C ALA A 74 5.61 -2.09 2.04
N ALA A 75 5.14 -1.95 3.28
CA ALA A 75 6.01 -1.74 4.44
C ALA A 75 6.95 -2.94 4.69
N ARG A 76 6.43 -4.17 4.57
CA ARG A 76 7.22 -5.41 4.64
C ARG A 76 8.25 -5.47 3.51
N GLY A 77 7.87 -5.07 2.29
CA GLY A 77 8.77 -5.02 1.13
C GLY A 77 9.89 -4.00 1.28
N ALA A 78 9.58 -2.80 1.78
CA ALA A 78 10.60 -1.81 2.11
C ALA A 78 11.56 -2.35 3.18
N GLN A 79 11.02 -2.92 4.26
CA GLN A 79 11.83 -3.48 5.35
C GLN A 79 12.69 -4.66 4.92
N TYR A 80 12.22 -5.48 3.97
CA TYR A 80 12.99 -6.58 3.39
C TYR A 80 14.33 -6.10 2.82
N LEU A 81 14.32 -4.98 2.11
CA LEU A 81 15.51 -4.37 1.50
C LEU A 81 16.28 -3.44 2.44
N LEU A 82 15.64 -2.90 3.47
CA LEU A 82 16.27 -2.00 4.43
C LEU A 82 17.03 -2.75 5.54
N PRO A 83 17.92 -2.04 6.26
CA PRO A 83 18.47 -2.52 7.53
C PRO A 83 17.35 -2.83 8.53
N PRO A 84 17.57 -3.76 9.48
CA PRO A 84 16.61 -4.01 10.56
C PRO A 84 16.18 -2.73 11.28
N GLN A 85 14.95 -2.71 11.79
CA GLN A 85 14.40 -1.56 12.53
C GLN A 85 14.38 -0.26 11.71
N SER A 86 14.00 -0.34 10.42
CA SER A 86 13.90 0.84 9.54
C SER A 86 12.46 1.28 9.29
N THR A 87 11.50 0.37 9.40
CA THR A 87 10.10 0.61 9.06
C THR A 87 9.17 0.28 10.23
N VAL A 88 8.24 1.20 10.50
CA VAL A 88 7.14 1.01 11.46
C VAL A 88 5.81 1.11 10.74
N TYR A 89 4.87 0.24 11.07
CA TYR A 89 3.53 0.19 10.51
C TYR A 89 2.46 0.33 11.60
N VAL A 90 1.44 1.13 11.33
CA VAL A 90 0.29 1.34 12.21
C VAL A 90 -1.02 0.93 11.50
N GLY A 91 -1.93 0.31 12.24
CA GLY A 91 -3.25 -0.12 11.76
C GLY A 91 -4.09 -0.66 12.91
N CYS A 92 -5.29 -1.20 12.64
CA CYS A 92 -6.16 -1.78 13.66
C CYS A 92 -6.45 -3.26 13.38
N VAL A 93 -6.36 -4.11 14.41
CA VAL A 93 -6.64 -5.55 14.36
C VAL A 93 -7.57 -5.96 15.50
N GLY A 94 -8.20 -7.12 15.37
CA GLY A 94 -8.96 -7.73 16.46
C GLY A 94 -8.04 -8.40 17.47
N ASN A 95 -8.59 -8.84 18.60
CA ASN A 95 -7.88 -9.66 19.57
C ASN A 95 -8.08 -11.16 19.27
N ASP A 96 -7.46 -11.65 18.19
CA ASP A 96 -7.66 -13.00 17.69
C ASP A 96 -6.41 -13.62 17.04
N GLN A 97 -6.55 -14.87 16.59
CA GLN A 97 -5.46 -15.62 15.95
C GLN A 97 -5.01 -15.03 14.61
N PHE A 98 -5.87 -14.27 13.93
CA PHE A 98 -5.49 -13.62 12.66
C PHE A 98 -4.57 -12.43 12.94
N ALA A 99 -4.82 -11.65 14.00
CA ALA A 99 -3.89 -10.63 14.46
C ALA A 99 -2.53 -11.21 14.84
N VAL A 100 -2.50 -12.38 15.49
CA VAL A 100 -1.25 -13.09 15.81
C VAL A 100 -0.48 -13.47 14.54
N LYS A 101 -1.16 -14.04 13.54
CA LYS A 101 -0.54 -14.38 12.25
C LYS A 101 0.04 -13.15 11.53
N LEU A 102 -0.70 -12.02 11.51
CA LEU A 102 -0.23 -10.77 10.91
C LEU A 102 1.03 -10.26 11.60
N ARG A 103 1.04 -10.26 12.93
CA ARG A 103 2.20 -9.84 13.72
C ARG A 103 3.41 -10.74 13.47
N GLN A 104 3.24 -12.06 13.47
CA GLN A 104 4.31 -13.01 13.21
C GLN A 104 4.92 -12.85 11.82
N ALA A 105 4.09 -12.62 10.79
CA ALA A 105 4.57 -12.37 9.44
C ALA A 105 5.35 -11.05 9.34
N ALA A 106 4.86 -9.98 9.97
CA ALA A 106 5.58 -8.71 10.02
C ALA A 106 6.91 -8.84 10.76
N GLU A 107 6.93 -9.53 11.91
CA GLU A 107 8.14 -9.79 12.69
C GLU A 107 9.17 -10.63 11.93
N LYS A 108 8.73 -11.65 11.17
CA LYS A 108 9.58 -12.46 10.29
C LYS A 108 10.31 -11.59 9.26
N ASP A 109 9.63 -10.58 8.72
CA ASP A 109 10.20 -9.65 7.75
C ASP A 109 10.94 -8.47 8.40
N GLY A 110 11.01 -8.42 9.74
CA GLY A 110 11.66 -7.36 10.50
C GLY A 110 10.87 -6.06 10.62
N LEU A 111 9.59 -6.06 10.21
CA LEU A 111 8.70 -4.90 10.27
C LEU A 111 8.16 -4.71 11.69
N ARG A 112 8.35 -3.51 12.25
CA ARG A 112 7.70 -3.14 13.52
C ARG A 112 6.23 -2.83 13.25
N VAL A 113 5.35 -3.48 14.00
CA VAL A 113 3.90 -3.20 13.94
C VAL A 113 3.36 -2.69 15.27
N GLU A 114 2.64 -1.59 15.19
CA GLU A 114 2.04 -0.85 16.31
C GLU A 114 0.53 -0.83 16.16
N TYR A 115 -0.08 -2.03 16.13
CA TYR A 115 -1.51 -2.14 15.95
C TYR A 115 -2.29 -1.57 17.13
N MET A 116 -3.36 -0.83 16.83
CA MET A 116 -4.50 -0.70 17.73
C MET A 116 -5.20 -2.07 17.81
N VAL A 117 -5.57 -2.50 19.01
CA VAL A 117 -6.25 -3.79 19.21
C VAL A 117 -7.64 -3.53 19.77
N VAL A 118 -8.66 -4.06 19.09
CA VAL A 118 -10.06 -4.00 19.52
C VAL A 118 -10.57 -5.39 19.90
N ASN A 119 -11.60 -5.45 20.76
CA ASN A 119 -12.12 -6.72 21.29
C ASN A 119 -13.56 -7.03 20.83
N ASP A 120 -14.23 -6.09 20.16
CA ASP A 120 -15.64 -6.18 19.77
C ASP A 120 -15.85 -6.80 18.38
N VAL A 121 -14.82 -6.76 17.52
CA VAL A 121 -14.86 -7.30 16.15
C VAL A 121 -13.57 -8.06 15.81
N PRO A 122 -13.62 -9.06 14.92
CA PRO A 122 -12.44 -9.80 14.51
C PRO A 122 -11.52 -8.96 13.61
N THR A 123 -10.28 -9.42 13.45
CA THR A 123 -9.32 -8.91 12.47
C THR A 123 -9.90 -8.98 11.07
N GLY A 124 -9.69 -7.93 10.28
CA GLY A 124 -10.13 -7.86 8.90
C GLY A 124 -9.52 -8.92 8.00
N THR A 125 -10.25 -9.30 6.96
CA THR A 125 -9.84 -10.32 5.98
C THR A 125 -10.01 -9.81 4.56
N CYS A 126 -9.24 -10.37 3.62
CA CYS A 126 -9.44 -10.15 2.20
C CYS A 126 -9.60 -11.50 1.50
N ALA A 127 -10.71 -11.73 0.81
CA ALA A 127 -10.84 -12.88 -0.07
C ALA A 127 -10.07 -12.60 -1.36
N ALA A 128 -9.05 -13.41 -1.65
CA ALA A 128 -8.26 -13.31 -2.87
C ALA A 128 -8.58 -14.50 -3.78
N ILE A 129 -9.49 -14.28 -4.73
CA ILE A 129 -9.95 -15.32 -5.65
C ILE A 129 -9.09 -15.29 -6.92
N ILE A 130 -8.35 -16.37 -7.15
CA ILE A 130 -7.48 -16.50 -8.31
C ILE A 130 -8.25 -17.17 -9.46
N THR A 131 -8.33 -16.49 -10.61
CA THR A 131 -8.86 -17.04 -11.86
C THR A 131 -7.84 -16.83 -12.99
N GLY A 132 -7.08 -17.87 -13.32
CA GLY A 132 -5.98 -17.78 -14.29
C GLY A 132 -4.90 -16.79 -13.84
N GLN A 133 -4.75 -15.66 -14.54
CA GLN A 133 -3.82 -14.56 -14.21
C GLN A 133 -4.48 -13.38 -13.47
N ASN A 134 -5.79 -13.44 -13.24
CA ASN A 134 -6.57 -12.38 -12.59
C ASN A 134 -6.84 -12.69 -11.12
N ARG A 135 -6.91 -11.64 -10.28
CA ARG A 135 -7.15 -11.71 -8.84
C ARG A 135 -8.37 -10.83 -8.51
N SER A 136 -9.46 -11.42 -8.04
CA SER A 136 -10.60 -10.65 -7.51
C SER A 136 -10.44 -10.52 -6.00
N LEU A 137 -10.34 -9.29 -5.50
CA LEU A 137 -10.08 -8.98 -4.09
C LEU A 137 -11.33 -8.41 -3.44
N VAL A 138 -11.81 -9.06 -2.38
CA VAL A 138 -12.98 -8.61 -1.61
C VAL A 138 -12.57 -8.40 -0.16
N ALA A 139 -12.44 -7.14 0.26
CA ALA A 139 -11.97 -6.80 1.61
C ALA A 139 -13.13 -6.65 2.60
N ASN A 140 -13.12 -7.47 3.65
CA ASN A 140 -13.95 -7.30 4.85
C ASN A 140 -13.08 -6.65 5.95
N LEU A 141 -13.16 -5.33 6.09
CA LEU A 141 -12.22 -4.58 6.92
C LEU A 141 -12.35 -4.89 8.43
N SER A 142 -13.57 -5.11 8.92
CA SER A 142 -13.85 -5.49 10.31
C SER A 142 -13.09 -4.63 11.34
N ALA A 143 -12.17 -5.18 12.15
CA ALA A 143 -11.35 -4.39 13.07
C ALA A 143 -10.59 -3.23 12.42
N ALA A 144 -10.16 -3.34 11.16
CA ALA A 144 -9.43 -2.27 10.48
C ALA A 144 -10.28 -0.97 10.40
N GLU A 145 -11.60 -1.07 10.20
CA GLU A 145 -12.54 0.07 10.20
C GLU A 145 -12.65 0.76 11.56
N LYS A 146 -12.25 0.11 12.65
CA LYS A 146 -12.32 0.67 14.01
C LYS A 146 -11.14 1.56 14.35
N TYR A 147 -10.15 1.71 13.45
CA TYR A 147 -9.02 2.59 13.71
C TYR A 147 -9.51 4.02 13.96
N HIS A 148 -9.05 4.64 15.04
CA HIS A 148 -9.47 5.97 15.43
C HIS A 148 -8.27 6.90 15.65
N VAL A 149 -8.41 8.17 15.26
CA VAL A 149 -7.34 9.19 15.35
C VAL A 149 -6.74 9.36 16.74
N SER A 150 -7.53 9.11 17.79
CA SER A 150 -7.05 9.22 19.17
C SER A 150 -5.89 8.28 19.46
N ASP A 151 -5.81 7.15 18.75
CA ASP A 151 -4.75 6.16 18.87
C ASP A 151 -3.40 6.70 18.38
N ILE A 152 -3.34 7.28 17.16
CA ILE A 152 -2.08 7.85 16.63
C ILE A 152 -1.62 9.07 17.43
N LYS A 153 -2.56 9.85 18.00
CA LYS A 153 -2.25 11.05 18.79
C LYS A 153 -1.76 10.75 20.20
N THR A 154 -1.78 9.49 20.65
CA THR A 154 -1.15 9.14 21.93
C THR A 154 0.35 9.43 21.88
N PRO A 155 0.99 9.87 22.98
CA PRO A 155 2.44 10.09 23.00
C PRO A 155 3.26 8.85 22.60
N GLU A 156 2.74 7.66 22.91
CA GLU A 156 3.37 6.37 22.61
C GLU A 156 3.41 6.06 21.11
N LYS A 157 2.40 6.47 20.34
CA LYS A 157 2.36 6.27 18.89
C LYS A 157 2.86 7.49 18.12
N TRP A 158 2.54 8.70 18.58
CA TRP A 158 2.98 9.94 17.93
C TRP A 158 4.50 10.08 17.87
N LYS A 159 5.24 9.49 18.83
CA LYS A 159 6.71 9.44 18.78
C LYS A 159 7.23 8.84 17.47
N TRP A 160 6.52 7.86 16.88
CA TRP A 160 6.90 7.25 15.61
C TRP A 160 6.75 8.24 14.46
N VAL A 161 5.71 9.07 14.48
CA VAL A 161 5.52 10.14 13.49
C VAL A 161 6.61 11.21 13.61
N VAL A 162 6.94 11.60 14.86
CA VAL A 162 7.99 12.60 15.11
C VAL A 162 9.36 12.10 14.65
N ASN A 163 9.68 10.83 14.91
CA ASN A 163 10.99 10.25 14.60
C ASN A 163 11.16 9.84 13.13
N ALA A 164 10.06 9.50 12.43
CA ALA A 164 10.14 9.10 11.03
C ALA A 164 10.54 10.28 10.13
N ASP A 165 11.35 9.99 9.11
CA ASP A 165 11.75 10.96 8.10
C ASP A 165 10.85 10.90 6.86
N TYR A 166 10.23 9.74 6.60
CA TYR A 166 9.40 9.47 5.43
C TYR A 166 8.08 8.82 5.85
N PHE A 167 7.00 9.13 5.13
CA PHE A 167 5.67 8.61 5.39
C PHE A 167 5.10 7.93 4.16
N TYR A 168 4.45 6.78 4.35
CA TYR A 168 3.68 6.09 3.32
C TYR A 168 2.31 5.66 3.85
N ILE A 169 1.26 6.10 3.16
CA ILE A 169 -0.12 5.75 3.50
C ILE A 169 -0.74 5.01 2.31
N GLY A 170 -1.40 3.88 2.57
CA GLY A 170 -2.21 3.22 1.53
C GLY A 170 -3.55 3.94 1.33
N GLY A 171 -3.99 4.13 0.09
CA GLY A 171 -5.25 4.80 -0.25
C GLY A 171 -6.48 4.13 0.35
N PHE A 172 -6.45 2.80 0.56
CA PHE A 172 -7.52 2.10 1.28
C PHE A 172 -7.78 2.63 2.69
N PHE A 173 -6.83 3.33 3.31
CA PHE A 173 -7.04 3.93 4.62
C PHE A 173 -7.94 5.17 4.61
N LEU A 174 -8.19 5.74 3.42
CA LEU A 174 -9.16 6.83 3.21
C LEU A 174 -10.58 6.40 3.57
N THR A 175 -10.89 5.10 3.53
CA THR A 175 -12.20 4.56 3.91
C THR A 175 -12.37 4.42 5.42
N VAL A 176 -11.28 4.61 6.19
CA VAL A 176 -11.23 4.34 7.63
C VAL A 176 -11.00 5.61 8.42
N SER A 177 -9.89 6.32 8.20
CA SER A 177 -9.53 7.46 9.06
C SER A 177 -8.75 8.54 8.32
N VAL A 178 -9.47 9.30 7.49
CA VAL A 178 -8.93 10.52 6.83
C VAL A 178 -8.33 11.49 7.85
N GLU A 179 -8.93 11.60 9.04
CA GLU A 179 -8.41 12.46 10.11
C GLU A 179 -6.99 12.06 10.54
N SER A 180 -6.73 10.76 10.72
CA SER A 180 -5.39 10.26 11.04
C SER A 180 -4.39 10.54 9.93
N ILE A 181 -4.81 10.36 8.68
CA ILE A 181 -3.97 10.66 7.51
C ILE A 181 -3.61 12.14 7.50
N LEU A 182 -4.58 13.03 7.72
CA LEU A 182 -4.36 14.46 7.73
C LEU A 182 -3.47 14.94 8.89
N GLU A 183 -3.56 14.33 10.07
CA GLU A 183 -2.64 14.63 11.19
C GLU A 183 -1.19 14.33 10.80
N VAL A 184 -0.93 13.14 10.23
CA VAL A 184 0.41 12.76 9.77
C VAL A 184 0.88 13.63 8.59
N ALA A 185 0.02 13.88 7.61
CA ALA A 185 0.35 14.64 6.41
C ALA A 185 0.66 16.12 6.71
N LYS A 186 -0.09 16.74 7.61
CA LYS A 186 0.17 18.11 8.08
C LYS A 186 1.50 18.18 8.81
N TYR A 187 1.75 17.25 9.75
CA TYR A 187 3.02 17.19 10.45
C TYR A 187 4.20 17.05 9.48
N ALA A 188 4.10 16.15 8.51
CA ALA A 188 5.11 15.95 7.48
C ALA A 188 5.37 17.23 6.67
N ALA A 189 4.32 17.91 6.20
CA ALA A 189 4.43 19.16 5.45
C ALA A 189 5.07 20.30 6.27
N GLU A 190 4.65 20.48 7.52
CA GLU A 190 5.21 21.49 8.45
C GLU A 190 6.70 21.30 8.70
N HIS A 191 7.15 20.04 8.78
CA HIS A 191 8.54 19.67 9.06
C HIS A 191 9.35 19.36 7.79
N ASN A 192 8.79 19.62 6.60
CA ASN A 192 9.41 19.35 5.31
C ASN A 192 9.88 17.90 5.13
N LYS A 193 9.10 16.93 5.62
CA LYS A 193 9.34 15.49 5.49
C LYS A 193 8.50 14.92 4.33
N PRO A 194 9.05 14.00 3.49
CA PRO A 194 8.28 13.42 2.39
C PRO A 194 7.06 12.64 2.87
N PHE A 195 5.88 13.03 2.38
CA PHE A 195 4.64 12.30 2.55
C PHE A 195 4.22 11.65 1.23
N THR A 196 4.05 10.33 1.26
CA THR A 196 3.70 9.54 0.07
C THR A 196 2.38 8.80 0.28
N LEU A 197 1.62 8.65 -0.80
CA LEU A 197 0.27 8.06 -0.80
C LEU A 197 0.13 7.15 -2.02
N ASN A 198 -0.65 6.09 -1.90
CA ASN A 198 -1.08 5.27 -3.03
C ASN A 198 -2.57 5.52 -3.32
N ILE A 199 -2.98 5.58 -4.60
CA ILE A 199 -4.41 5.66 -4.99
C ILE A 199 -5.14 4.35 -4.60
N SER A 200 -4.47 3.22 -4.72
CA SER A 200 -4.84 1.86 -4.25
C SER A 200 -6.01 1.16 -4.96
N ALA A 201 -7.03 1.87 -5.42
CA ALA A 201 -8.10 1.26 -6.21
C ALA A 201 -8.95 2.29 -6.96
N ALA A 202 -9.48 1.88 -8.11
CA ALA A 202 -10.41 2.70 -8.91
C ALA A 202 -11.65 3.16 -8.12
N PHE A 203 -12.19 2.32 -7.22
CA PHE A 203 -13.37 2.67 -6.43
C PHE A 203 -13.10 3.83 -5.46
N LEU A 204 -11.85 4.06 -5.04
CA LEU A 204 -11.50 5.18 -4.17
C LEU A 204 -11.63 6.51 -4.92
N CYS A 205 -11.27 6.53 -6.21
CA CYS A 205 -11.51 7.68 -7.08
C CYS A 205 -13.00 7.95 -7.32
N GLN A 206 -13.84 6.91 -7.24
CA GLN A 206 -15.29 7.00 -7.50
C GLN A 206 -16.08 7.42 -6.25
N PHE A 207 -15.86 6.73 -5.13
CA PHE A 207 -16.69 6.86 -3.92
C PHE A 207 -16.00 7.61 -2.78
N PHE A 208 -14.68 7.78 -2.84
CA PHE A 208 -13.88 8.44 -1.82
C PHE A 208 -13.05 9.61 -2.39
N LYS A 209 -13.53 10.20 -3.50
CA LYS A 209 -12.87 11.28 -4.22
C LYS A 209 -12.55 12.46 -3.30
N ASP A 210 -13.53 12.93 -2.52
CA ASP A 210 -13.36 14.09 -1.65
C ASP A 210 -12.32 13.82 -0.55
N GLN A 211 -12.27 12.59 -0.03
CA GLN A 211 -11.29 12.14 0.94
C GLN A 211 -9.89 12.13 0.32
N LEU A 212 -9.73 11.54 -0.87
CA LEU A 212 -8.47 11.53 -1.61
C LEU A 212 -7.98 12.96 -1.89
N ASP A 213 -8.86 13.81 -2.42
CA ASP A 213 -8.55 15.21 -2.76
C ASP A 213 -8.23 16.07 -1.53
N SER A 214 -8.75 15.72 -0.35
CA SER A 214 -8.41 16.42 0.90
C SER A 214 -6.97 16.16 1.36
N VAL A 215 -6.40 15.00 1.03
CA VAL A 215 -5.05 14.58 1.43
C VAL A 215 -4.02 14.91 0.36
N LEU A 216 -4.41 14.86 -0.92
CA LEU A 216 -3.50 15.04 -2.05
C LEU A 216 -2.65 16.34 -2.01
N PRO A 217 -3.14 17.49 -1.50
CA PRO A 217 -2.33 18.70 -1.34
C PRO A 217 -1.07 18.54 -0.47
N TYR A 218 -1.01 17.53 0.38
CA TYR A 218 0.15 17.23 1.22
C TYR A 218 1.10 16.20 0.58
N CYS A 219 0.66 15.52 -0.48
CA CYS A 219 1.37 14.43 -1.12
C CYS A 219 2.56 14.91 -1.96
N ASP A 220 3.76 14.44 -1.59
CA ASP A 220 5.02 14.60 -2.31
C ASP A 220 5.19 13.53 -3.40
N ILE A 221 4.83 12.27 -3.13
CA ILE A 221 4.85 11.19 -4.13
C ILE A 221 3.53 10.43 -4.12
N LEU A 222 2.81 10.47 -5.24
CA LEU A 222 1.59 9.67 -5.44
C LEU A 222 1.91 8.45 -6.29
N PHE A 223 1.59 7.27 -5.77
CA PHE A 223 1.64 6.00 -6.51
C PHE A 223 0.25 5.62 -7.02
N GLY A 224 0.21 4.93 -8.15
CA GLY A 224 -0.98 4.23 -8.63
C GLY A 224 -0.68 3.39 -9.86
N ASN A 225 -1.68 2.70 -10.38
CA ASN A 225 -1.62 2.01 -11.67
C ASN A 225 -2.44 2.74 -12.76
N GLU A 226 -2.38 2.24 -14.00
CA GLU A 226 -3.07 2.82 -15.15
C GLU A 226 -4.59 2.90 -14.96
N THR A 227 -5.20 1.88 -14.35
CA THR A 227 -6.65 1.82 -14.12
C THR A 227 -7.07 2.83 -13.06
N GLU A 228 -6.29 2.98 -12.00
CA GLU A 228 -6.48 3.99 -10.95
C GLU A 228 -6.31 5.41 -11.48
N ALA A 229 -5.32 5.63 -12.34
CA ALA A 229 -5.10 6.92 -12.99
C ALA A 229 -6.26 7.29 -13.93
N GLU A 230 -6.73 6.36 -14.77
CA GLU A 230 -7.90 6.57 -15.62
C GLU A 230 -9.16 6.83 -14.79
N ALA A 231 -9.35 6.09 -13.69
CA ALA A 231 -10.45 6.32 -12.77
C ALA A 231 -10.37 7.70 -12.11
N TYR A 232 -9.17 8.15 -11.72
CA TYR A 232 -8.97 9.50 -11.17
C TYR A 232 -9.36 10.57 -12.18
N ALA A 233 -8.86 10.48 -13.41
CA ALA A 233 -9.15 11.42 -14.49
C ALA A 233 -10.66 11.48 -14.82
N THR A 234 -11.30 10.31 -14.92
CA THR A 234 -12.74 10.19 -15.18
C THR A 234 -13.56 10.89 -14.10
N ASN A 235 -13.25 10.65 -12.82
CA ASN A 235 -13.98 11.25 -11.69
C ASN A 235 -13.64 12.75 -11.47
N HIS A 236 -12.66 13.27 -12.19
CA HIS A 236 -12.35 14.70 -12.26
C HIS A 236 -12.82 15.35 -13.57
N ASN A 237 -13.56 14.62 -14.41
CA ASN A 237 -14.06 15.09 -15.71
C ASN A 237 -12.94 15.59 -16.63
N TRP A 238 -11.79 14.94 -16.61
CA TRP A 238 -10.70 15.25 -17.53
C TRP A 238 -10.93 14.57 -18.88
N ASP A 239 -10.83 15.35 -19.96
CA ASP A 239 -11.03 14.85 -21.33
C ASP A 239 -9.74 14.19 -21.88
N THR A 240 -9.25 13.17 -21.19
CA THR A 240 -8.10 12.38 -21.63
C THR A 240 -8.09 10.99 -21.01
N LYS A 241 -7.62 10.01 -21.78
CA LYS A 241 -7.27 8.65 -21.33
C LYS A 241 -5.77 8.38 -21.44
N ASP A 242 -4.98 9.38 -21.84
CA ASP A 242 -3.53 9.26 -21.95
C ASP A 242 -2.92 9.30 -20.54
N ILE A 243 -2.38 8.17 -20.09
CA ILE A 243 -1.82 8.01 -18.74
C ILE A 243 -0.68 9.01 -18.48
N LYS A 244 0.14 9.36 -19.49
CA LYS A 244 1.21 10.36 -19.33
C LYS A 244 0.61 11.74 -19.06
N GLN A 245 -0.43 12.12 -19.81
CA GLN A 245 -1.13 13.38 -19.59
C GLN A 245 -1.82 13.41 -18.22
N ILE A 246 -2.47 12.31 -17.82
CA ILE A 246 -3.12 12.19 -16.52
C ILE A 246 -2.09 12.36 -15.40
N ALA A 247 -0.99 11.61 -15.43
CA ALA A 247 0.07 11.71 -14.43
C ALA A 247 0.64 13.14 -14.36
N LEU A 248 0.82 13.79 -15.52
CA LEU A 248 1.28 15.17 -15.59
C LEU A 248 0.28 16.16 -14.98
N HIS A 249 -1.01 16.01 -15.23
CA HIS A 249 -2.04 16.85 -14.61
C HIS A 249 -2.04 16.68 -13.08
N ILE A 250 -2.00 15.45 -12.57
CA ILE A 250 -1.93 15.18 -11.12
C ILE A 250 -0.69 15.83 -10.50
N SER A 251 0.48 15.73 -11.16
CA SER A 251 1.73 16.31 -10.65
C SER A 251 1.65 17.83 -10.47
N LYS A 252 0.77 18.51 -11.21
CA LYS A 252 0.59 19.97 -11.19
C LYS A 252 -0.53 20.45 -10.27
N LEU A 253 -1.26 19.54 -9.63
CA LEU A 253 -2.32 19.91 -8.69
C LEU A 253 -1.77 20.76 -7.53
N PRO A 254 -2.60 21.60 -6.88
CA PRO A 254 -2.17 22.42 -5.75
C PRO A 254 -1.46 21.60 -4.67
N LYS A 255 -0.42 22.19 -4.06
CA LYS A 255 0.40 21.54 -3.02
C LYS A 255 0.71 22.53 -1.91
N VAL A 256 0.57 22.08 -0.66
CA VAL A 256 0.75 22.90 0.55
C VAL A 256 2.24 23.18 0.78
N ASN A 257 3.08 22.15 0.77
CA ASN A 257 4.52 22.32 0.95
C ASN A 257 5.19 22.66 -0.39
N SER A 258 5.46 23.94 -0.64
CA SER A 258 6.13 24.43 -1.86
C SER A 258 7.64 24.15 -1.94
N LYS A 259 8.26 23.64 -0.87
CA LYS A 259 9.69 23.29 -0.84
C LYS A 259 10.00 21.97 -1.54
N ARG A 260 8.97 21.18 -1.84
CA ARG A 260 9.07 19.87 -2.50
C ARG A 260 8.10 19.82 -3.66
N GLU A 261 8.59 19.43 -4.81
CA GLU A 261 7.78 19.15 -6.00
C GLU A 261 6.94 17.88 -5.79
N ARG A 262 5.78 17.79 -6.45
CA ARG A 262 5.03 16.52 -6.50
C ARG A 262 5.57 15.64 -7.61
N ILE A 263 5.77 14.37 -7.28
CA ILE A 263 6.09 13.30 -8.21
C ILE A 263 4.88 12.36 -8.29
N VAL A 264 4.52 11.91 -9.49
CA VAL A 264 3.46 10.93 -9.72
C VAL A 264 4.06 9.72 -10.41
N VAL A 265 3.95 8.55 -9.79
CA VAL A 265 4.51 7.29 -10.27
C VAL A 265 3.36 6.35 -10.65
N ILE A 266 3.20 6.09 -11.95
CA ILE A 266 2.15 5.21 -12.48
C ILE A 266 2.77 3.93 -13.05
N THR A 267 2.48 2.80 -12.41
CA THR A 267 2.82 1.47 -12.94
C THR A 267 1.85 1.07 -14.04
N GLN A 268 2.28 0.22 -14.97
CA GLN A 268 1.47 -0.19 -16.13
C GLN A 268 1.61 -1.69 -16.46
N GLY A 269 1.68 -2.54 -15.43
CA GLY A 269 1.96 -3.96 -15.58
C GLY A 269 3.30 -4.23 -16.27
N GLU A 270 3.23 -4.83 -17.46
CA GLU A 270 4.40 -5.12 -18.31
C GLU A 270 4.92 -3.90 -19.09
N ASN A 271 4.14 -2.83 -19.18
CA ASN A 271 4.53 -1.59 -19.85
C ASN A 271 5.43 -0.73 -18.95
N ALA A 272 6.09 0.26 -19.55
CA ALA A 272 6.98 1.16 -18.82
C ALA A 272 6.27 1.86 -17.65
N THR A 273 6.95 1.96 -16.51
CA THR A 273 6.48 2.81 -15.41
C THR A 273 6.69 4.28 -15.78
N LEU A 274 5.69 5.12 -15.52
CA LEU A 274 5.73 6.54 -15.79
C LEU A 274 6.04 7.31 -14.50
N VAL A 275 6.96 8.26 -14.57
CA VAL A 275 7.24 9.19 -13.46
C VAL A 275 7.08 10.61 -13.96
N ALA A 276 6.02 11.27 -13.54
CA ALA A 276 5.70 12.65 -13.90
C ALA A 276 6.11 13.62 -12.78
N TYR A 277 6.65 14.76 -13.18
CA TYR A 277 7.12 15.84 -12.31
C TYR A 277 6.30 17.11 -12.54
N SER A 278 6.09 17.89 -11.48
CA SER A 278 5.35 19.16 -11.56
C SER A 278 5.97 20.17 -12.54
N ASN A 279 7.26 20.04 -12.86
CA ASN A 279 7.97 20.89 -13.82
C ASN A 279 7.61 20.64 -15.30
N GLY A 280 6.79 19.62 -15.61
CA GLY A 280 6.39 19.29 -16.97
C GLY A 280 7.00 18.01 -17.55
N THR A 281 8.02 17.45 -16.90
CA THR A 281 8.75 16.26 -17.38
C THR A 281 8.01 14.97 -17.04
N VAL A 282 8.06 13.98 -17.94
CA VAL A 282 7.63 12.60 -17.70
C VAL A 282 8.74 11.66 -18.14
N ASN A 283 9.27 10.88 -17.21
CA ASN A 283 10.25 9.83 -17.49
C ASN A 283 9.53 8.48 -17.64
N GLU A 284 10.10 7.61 -18.48
CA GLU A 284 9.60 6.26 -18.73
C GLU A 284 10.68 5.24 -18.36
N TYR A 285 10.30 4.25 -17.55
CA TYR A 285 11.20 3.19 -17.09
C TYR A 285 10.70 1.85 -17.61
N PRO A 286 11.35 1.29 -18.65
CA PRO A 286 10.97 -0.01 -19.18
C PRO A 286 11.06 -1.12 -18.13
N VAL A 287 10.05 -1.98 -18.07
CA VAL A 287 10.07 -3.15 -17.20
C VAL A 287 10.80 -4.29 -17.92
N THR A 288 11.72 -4.96 -17.23
CA THR A 288 12.32 -6.19 -17.76
C THR A 288 11.29 -7.32 -17.68
N LEU A 289 10.84 -7.80 -18.84
CA LEU A 289 9.81 -8.85 -18.93
C LEU A 289 10.28 -10.17 -18.29
N ILE A 290 9.33 -10.88 -17.68
CA ILE A 290 9.52 -12.23 -17.14
C ILE A 290 8.76 -13.23 -18.01
N ASP A 291 9.24 -14.46 -18.12
CA ASP A 291 8.50 -15.52 -18.81
C ASP A 291 7.19 -15.79 -18.05
N LYS A 292 6.07 -15.90 -18.76
CA LYS A 292 4.75 -16.10 -18.15
C LYS A 292 4.69 -17.36 -17.28
N LYS A 293 5.50 -18.38 -17.59
CA LYS A 293 5.56 -19.62 -16.80
C LYS A 293 6.20 -19.43 -15.42
N ASP A 294 7.00 -18.37 -15.25
CA ASP A 294 7.66 -18.05 -13.98
C ASP A 294 6.80 -17.13 -13.12
N ILE A 295 5.69 -16.59 -13.66
CA ILE A 295 4.71 -15.82 -12.89
C ILE A 295 3.82 -16.80 -12.14
N VAL A 296 3.93 -16.77 -10.82
CA VAL A 296 3.11 -17.57 -9.90
C VAL A 296 1.88 -16.77 -9.48
N ASP A 297 2.07 -15.52 -9.04
CA ASP A 297 0.99 -14.67 -8.57
C ASP A 297 1.26 -13.19 -8.82
N THR A 298 0.32 -12.48 -9.44
CA THR A 298 0.42 -11.02 -9.63
C THR A 298 -0.10 -10.24 -8.44
N ASN A 299 -0.74 -10.90 -7.45
CA ASN A 299 -1.24 -10.25 -6.25
C ASN A 299 -0.10 -9.56 -5.47
N GLY A 300 -0.29 -8.29 -5.11
CA GLY A 300 0.72 -7.53 -4.38
C GLY A 300 1.90 -7.03 -5.21
N ALA A 301 1.91 -7.19 -6.54
CA ALA A 301 2.99 -6.66 -7.39
C ALA A 301 3.18 -5.14 -7.23
N GLY A 302 2.08 -4.39 -7.14
CA GLY A 302 2.09 -2.95 -6.86
C GLY A 302 2.61 -2.62 -5.47
N ASP A 303 2.25 -3.41 -4.45
CA ASP A 303 2.74 -3.23 -3.09
C ASP A 303 4.26 -3.47 -3.03
N ALA A 304 4.74 -4.54 -3.68
CA ALA A 304 6.16 -4.86 -3.79
C ALA A 304 6.92 -3.79 -4.58
N PHE A 305 6.34 -3.23 -5.63
CA PHE A 305 6.90 -2.07 -6.34
C PHE A 305 7.09 -0.90 -5.37
N VAL A 306 6.05 -0.52 -4.64
CA VAL A 306 6.14 0.61 -3.69
C VAL A 306 7.16 0.31 -2.58
N GLY A 307 7.19 -0.92 -2.04
CA GLY A 307 8.18 -1.34 -1.06
C GLY A 307 9.62 -1.19 -1.59
N GLY A 308 9.88 -1.63 -2.81
CA GLY A 308 11.18 -1.51 -3.46
C GLY A 308 11.57 -0.05 -3.67
N PHE A 309 10.64 0.77 -4.15
CA PHE A 309 10.83 2.21 -4.32
C PHE A 309 11.20 2.89 -3.00
N LEU A 310 10.37 2.69 -1.96
CA LEU A 310 10.57 3.31 -0.65
C LEU A 310 11.89 2.88 -0.02
N SER A 311 12.32 1.63 -0.23
CA SER A 311 13.59 1.13 0.33
C SER A 311 14.80 1.95 -0.10
N GLN A 312 14.81 2.47 -1.33
CA GLN A 312 15.90 3.30 -1.84
C GLN A 312 15.65 4.77 -1.51
N TYR A 313 14.40 5.22 -1.63
CA TYR A 313 14.03 6.61 -1.37
C TYR A 313 14.35 7.04 0.07
N VAL A 314 14.12 6.19 1.07
CA VAL A 314 14.45 6.49 2.47
C VAL A 314 15.96 6.50 2.79
N GLN A 315 16.77 6.05 1.84
CA GLN A 315 18.24 6.09 1.89
C GLN A 315 18.80 7.23 1.01
N ASP A 316 17.96 8.21 0.67
CA ASP A 316 18.29 9.38 -0.17
C ASP A 316 18.84 9.03 -1.56
N LYS A 317 18.46 7.86 -2.09
CA LYS A 317 18.75 7.46 -3.46
C LYS A 317 17.91 8.23 -4.46
N THR A 318 18.36 8.27 -5.71
CA THR A 318 17.65 8.93 -6.80
C THR A 318 16.32 8.23 -7.12
N ILE A 319 15.43 8.93 -7.84
CA ILE A 319 14.18 8.35 -8.31
C ILE A 319 14.46 7.18 -9.27
N ASP A 320 15.47 7.29 -10.12
CA ASP A 320 15.89 6.24 -11.04
C ASP A 320 16.32 4.97 -10.28
N GLU A 321 17.17 5.12 -9.25
CA GLU A 321 17.56 4.02 -8.37
C GLU A 321 16.35 3.41 -7.64
N SER A 322 15.40 4.25 -7.22
CA SER A 322 14.18 3.81 -6.54
C SER A 322 13.26 3.00 -7.47
N VAL A 323 13.06 3.44 -8.71
CA VAL A 323 12.25 2.70 -9.69
C VAL A 323 12.91 1.36 -10.07
N ALA A 324 14.23 1.31 -10.18
CA ALA A 324 14.92 0.05 -10.46
C ALA A 324 14.74 -0.98 -9.33
N ALA A 325 14.85 -0.56 -8.07
CA ALA A 325 14.58 -1.44 -6.92
C ALA A 325 13.11 -1.86 -6.86
N ALA A 326 12.19 -0.95 -7.21
CA ALA A 326 10.77 -1.22 -7.31
C ALA A 326 10.46 -2.33 -8.33
N HIS A 327 11.00 -2.23 -9.55
CA HIS A 327 10.87 -3.27 -10.58
C HIS A 327 11.49 -4.59 -10.14
N TRP A 328 12.68 -4.55 -9.53
CA TRP A 328 13.35 -5.74 -9.06
C TRP A 328 12.52 -6.47 -8.00
N LEU A 329 12.01 -5.77 -6.99
CA LEU A 329 11.25 -6.39 -5.91
C LEU A 329 9.88 -6.88 -6.39
N ALA A 330 9.18 -6.11 -7.22
CA ALA A 330 7.95 -6.56 -7.86
C ALA A 330 8.18 -7.84 -8.67
N ARG A 331 9.26 -7.91 -9.47
CA ARG A 331 9.62 -9.12 -10.22
C ARG A 331 9.86 -10.32 -9.30
N LYS A 332 10.48 -10.13 -8.14
CA LYS A 332 10.68 -11.23 -7.17
C LYS A 332 9.35 -11.66 -6.52
N SER A 333 8.51 -10.71 -6.15
CA SER A 333 7.20 -10.98 -5.55
C SER A 333 6.32 -11.82 -6.47
N ILE A 334 6.27 -11.52 -7.77
CA ILE A 334 5.35 -12.21 -8.68
C ILE A 334 5.70 -13.68 -8.97
N GLN A 335 6.89 -14.12 -8.55
CA GLN A 335 7.33 -15.52 -8.62
C GLN A 335 6.93 -16.32 -7.37
N LEU A 336 6.22 -15.71 -6.43
CA LEU A 336 5.77 -16.31 -5.17
C LEU A 336 4.24 -16.27 -5.09
N VAL A 337 3.67 -17.03 -4.16
CA VAL A 337 2.23 -17.00 -3.88
C VAL A 337 1.90 -15.83 -2.95
N GLY A 338 1.00 -14.94 -3.38
CA GLY A 338 0.56 -13.78 -2.63
C GLY A 338 1.59 -12.64 -2.54
N PRO A 339 1.31 -11.59 -1.75
CA PRO A 339 2.21 -10.47 -1.48
C PRO A 339 3.36 -10.91 -0.56
N ALA A 340 4.26 -11.72 -1.11
CA ALA A 340 5.34 -12.40 -0.41
C ALA A 340 6.71 -12.00 -0.96
N TYR A 341 7.72 -12.18 -0.12
CA TYR A 341 9.12 -11.93 -0.45
C TYR A 341 9.93 -13.21 -0.24
N PRO A 342 11.05 -13.40 -0.97
CA PRO A 342 11.86 -14.61 -0.83
C PRO A 342 12.33 -14.80 0.61
N GLU A 343 12.17 -16.02 1.15
CA GLU A 343 12.52 -16.32 2.54
C GLU A 343 14.01 -16.12 2.82
N GLU A 344 14.86 -16.50 1.86
CA GLU A 344 16.26 -16.13 1.89
C GLU A 344 16.40 -14.66 1.47
N LYS A 345 17.02 -13.85 2.34
CA LYS A 345 17.23 -12.43 2.07
C LYS A 345 18.18 -12.27 0.88
N LEU A 346 17.63 -11.90 -0.26
CA LEU A 346 18.38 -11.59 -1.45
C LEU A 346 18.98 -10.18 -1.33
N THR A 347 20.22 -10.03 -1.76
CA THR A 347 20.85 -8.70 -1.86
C THR A 347 20.37 -8.02 -3.13
N TYR A 348 19.76 -6.84 -3.00
CA TYR A 348 19.45 -5.99 -4.15
C TYR A 348 20.77 -5.56 -4.82
N PRO A 349 20.99 -5.87 -6.12
CA PRO A 349 22.26 -5.56 -6.77
C PRO A 349 22.41 -4.03 -6.93
N PRO A 350 23.64 -3.49 -6.80
CA PRO A 350 23.92 -2.12 -7.20
C PRO A 350 23.66 -1.96 -8.70
N LEU A 351 23.14 -0.79 -9.08
CA LEU A 351 22.87 -0.42 -10.47
C LEU A 351 24.13 -0.25 -11.31
#